data_AF-A0AB73LRQ3-F1
#
_entry.id   AF-A0AB73LRQ3-F1
#
_cell.length_a   1.000
_cell.length_b   1.000
_cell.length_c   1.000
_cell.angle_alpha   90.00
_cell.angle_beta   90.00
_cell.angle_gamma   90.00
#
_symmetry.space_group_name_H-M   'P 1'
#
loop_
_entity.id
_entity.type
_entity.pdbx_description
1 polymer ?
#
loop_
_entity_poly.entity_id
_entity_poly.type
_entity_poly.pdbx_seq_one_letter_code
_entity_poly.pdbx_strand_id
1 'polypeptide(L)'
;MKKNRILAAVAASAAVVGLAACGHASTPEAQPGAQPFPIERACADIPRPSDPHNLIGDNWLKDNACAVFNMNRPGVDGDQAAKIVYDARMKAFMGKRDIALLVRQGNAQISTPSGVETDFKGAIAQRRASLKQELTDSGLALQGKAPEGFRISYLKGEGR
;
A
#
# COMPACT_ATOMS: atom_id res chain seq x y z
N MET A 1 -35.98 26.58 -54.33
CA MET A 1 -34.60 26.56 -53.79
C MET A 1 -34.48 25.38 -52.82
N LYS A 2 -33.52 24.48 -53.07
CA LYS A 2 -33.26 23.24 -52.32
C LYS A 2 -32.76 23.52 -50.90
N LYS A 3 -33.19 22.73 -49.91
CA LYS A 3 -32.38 22.38 -48.72
C LYS A 3 -32.62 20.91 -48.37
N ASN A 4 -31.65 20.08 -48.76
CA ASN A 4 -31.50 18.71 -48.28
C ASN A 4 -30.88 18.76 -46.89
N ARG A 5 -31.50 18.14 -45.88
CA ARG A 5 -30.80 17.73 -44.66
C ARG A 5 -30.87 16.23 -44.54
N ILE A 6 -29.72 15.64 -44.81
CA ILE A 6 -29.39 14.23 -44.74
C ILE A 6 -29.37 13.85 -43.25
N LEU A 7 -30.26 12.93 -42.87
CA LEU A 7 -30.11 12.09 -41.68
C LEU A 7 -29.42 10.81 -42.16
N ALA A 8 -28.17 10.59 -41.75
CA ALA A 8 -27.46 9.35 -42.00
C ALA A 8 -26.69 8.91 -40.75
N ALA A 9 -26.98 7.66 -40.38
CA ALA A 9 -26.49 6.86 -39.28
C ALA A 9 -24.96 6.78 -39.14
N VAL A 10 -24.50 6.55 -37.90
CA VAL A 10 -23.42 5.59 -37.62
C VAL A 10 -23.78 4.84 -36.34
N ALA A 11 -24.20 3.58 -36.52
CA ALA A 11 -24.10 2.57 -35.48
C ALA A 11 -22.61 2.18 -35.37
N ALA A 12 -22.04 2.28 -34.18
CA ALA A 12 -20.75 1.71 -33.86
C ALA A 12 -20.92 0.79 -32.64
N SER A 13 -20.91 -0.49 -32.95
CA SER A 13 -20.95 -1.63 -32.04
C SER A 13 -19.77 -1.56 -31.06
N ALA A 14 -20.05 -1.39 -29.78
CA ALA A 14 -19.09 -1.70 -28.72
C ALA A 14 -19.46 -3.08 -28.15
N ALA A 15 -18.96 -4.12 -28.82
CA ALA A 15 -18.87 -5.44 -28.22
C ALA A 15 -17.84 -5.35 -27.08
N VAL A 16 -18.31 -5.16 -25.85
CA VAL A 16 -17.49 -5.33 -24.66
C VAL A 16 -17.36 -6.83 -24.42
N VAL A 17 -16.42 -7.46 -25.11
CA VAL A 17 -15.90 -8.77 -24.70
C VAL A 17 -14.83 -8.49 -23.66
N GLY A 18 -15.16 -8.71 -22.39
CA GLY A 18 -14.25 -8.51 -21.28
C GLY A 18 -14.68 -9.38 -20.09
N LEU A 19 -14.28 -10.64 -20.15
CA LEU A 19 -14.17 -11.65 -19.08
C LEU A 19 -14.95 -11.39 -17.78
N ALA A 20 -16.13 -12.00 -17.66
CA ALA A 20 -16.68 -12.41 -16.38
C ALA A 20 -15.87 -13.62 -15.86
N ALA A 21 -14.91 -13.39 -14.96
CA ALA A 21 -14.32 -14.45 -14.15
C ALA A 21 -13.76 -13.88 -12.84
N CYS A 22 -14.14 -14.53 -11.74
CA CYS A 22 -13.69 -14.33 -10.35
C CYS A 22 -14.36 -13.17 -9.59
N GLY A 23 -15.59 -13.43 -9.16
CA GLY A 23 -16.27 -12.63 -8.15
C GLY A 23 -15.56 -12.71 -6.81
N HIS A 24 -15.11 -11.57 -6.30
CA HIS A 24 -15.05 -11.24 -4.88
C HIS A 24 -15.80 -9.91 -4.75
N ALA A 25 -16.64 -9.78 -3.73
CA ALA A 25 -17.29 -8.52 -3.43
C ALA A 25 -16.21 -7.49 -3.04
N SER A 26 -15.77 -6.67 -3.99
CA SER A 26 -15.04 -5.46 -3.68
C SER A 26 -16.00 -4.57 -2.90
N THR A 27 -15.72 -4.38 -1.62
CA THR A 27 -16.25 -3.25 -0.85
C THR A 27 -16.10 -1.98 -1.71
N PRO A 28 -17.13 -1.11 -1.81
CA PRO A 28 -17.05 0.05 -2.68
C PRO A 28 -15.82 0.88 -2.32
N GLU A 29 -14.84 0.93 -3.21
CA GLU A 29 -13.73 1.88 -3.10
C GLU A 29 -14.36 3.28 -3.19
N ALA A 30 -14.28 4.02 -2.10
CA ALA A 30 -14.89 5.34 -1.99
C ALA A 30 -14.41 6.23 -3.15
N GLN A 31 -15.38 6.86 -3.82
CA GLN A 31 -15.21 7.65 -5.05
C GLN A 31 -13.95 8.56 -5.00
N PRO A 32 -13.18 8.63 -6.10
CA PRO A 32 -12.04 9.54 -6.21
C PRO A 32 -12.54 10.98 -6.16
N GLY A 33 -12.49 11.59 -4.98
CA GLY A 33 -12.97 12.96 -4.73
C GLY A 33 -13.33 13.26 -3.28
N ALA A 34 -13.61 12.23 -2.45
CA ALA A 34 -14.04 12.43 -1.06
C ALA A 34 -12.93 12.19 0.00
N GLN A 35 -11.75 11.72 -0.41
CA GLN A 35 -10.66 11.35 0.51
C GLN A 35 -9.63 12.49 0.62
N PRO A 36 -9.27 12.95 1.83
CA PRO A 36 -8.21 13.95 2.04
C PRO A 36 -6.89 13.60 1.35
N PHE A 37 -6.52 12.31 1.34
CA PHE A 37 -5.36 11.81 0.63
C PHE A 37 -5.77 10.62 -0.24
N PRO A 38 -6.08 10.82 -1.53
CA PRO A 38 -6.48 9.73 -2.41
C PRO A 38 -5.40 8.65 -2.46
N ILE A 39 -5.81 7.40 -2.73
CA ILE A 39 -4.90 6.27 -2.91
C ILE A 39 -3.85 6.62 -3.97
N GLU A 40 -2.60 6.21 -3.72
CA GLU A 40 -1.51 6.48 -4.65
C GLU A 40 -1.74 5.76 -5.98
N ARG A 41 -1.63 6.49 -7.09
CA ARG A 41 -1.89 5.93 -8.44
C ARG A 41 -0.81 4.91 -8.77
N ALA A 42 -1.21 3.80 -9.37
CA ALA A 42 -0.32 2.66 -9.67
C ALA A 42 0.34 2.01 -8.43
N CYS A 43 -0.18 2.25 -7.22
CA CYS A 43 0.21 1.48 -6.04
C CYS A 43 -0.59 0.18 -5.98
N ALA A 44 0.11 -0.95 -5.94
CA ALA A 44 -0.47 -2.25 -5.64
C ALA A 44 0.02 -2.70 -4.26
N ASP A 45 -0.90 -3.11 -3.40
CA ASP A 45 -0.54 -3.58 -2.07
C ASP A 45 0.21 -4.92 -2.14
N ILE A 46 1.04 -5.19 -1.15
CA ILE A 46 1.77 -6.46 -1.06
C ILE A 46 0.85 -7.51 -0.40
N PRO A 47 0.54 -8.63 -1.08
CA PRO A 47 -0.26 -9.69 -0.48
C PRO A 47 0.54 -10.41 0.61
N ARG A 48 -0.17 -10.98 1.59
CA ARG A 48 0.44 -11.83 2.62
C ARG A 48 1.11 -13.04 1.92
N PRO A 49 2.40 -13.31 2.17
CA PRO A 49 3.07 -14.46 1.56
C PRO A 49 2.56 -15.78 2.15
N SER A 50 2.84 -16.88 1.45
CA SER A 50 2.66 -18.22 2.01
C SER A 50 3.53 -18.41 3.25
N ASP A 51 2.96 -19.01 4.30
CA ASP A 51 3.60 -19.15 5.61
C ASP A 51 3.33 -20.53 6.24
N PRO A 52 3.79 -21.63 5.61
CA PRO A 52 3.50 -23.00 6.06
C PRO A 52 4.05 -23.32 7.45
N HIS A 53 5.09 -22.61 7.90
CA HIS A 53 5.70 -22.80 9.22
C HIS A 53 5.24 -21.76 10.26
N ASN A 54 4.23 -20.95 9.93
CA ASN A 54 3.64 -19.95 10.81
C ASN A 54 4.70 -19.00 11.44
N LEU A 55 5.59 -18.48 10.59
CA LEU A 55 6.63 -17.52 10.97
C LEU A 55 6.06 -16.12 11.20
N ILE A 56 4.99 -15.75 10.48
CA ILE A 56 4.37 -14.43 10.57
C ILE A 56 3.59 -14.29 11.87
N GLY A 57 2.77 -15.29 12.22
CA GLY A 57 1.75 -15.17 13.25
C GLY A 57 0.86 -13.93 13.01
N ASP A 58 0.76 -13.07 14.02
CA ASP A 58 0.01 -11.81 14.00
C ASP A 58 0.81 -10.61 13.49
N ASN A 59 2.06 -10.80 13.07
CA ASN A 59 2.95 -9.70 12.69
C ASN A 59 2.72 -9.18 11.26
N TRP A 60 1.65 -9.61 10.58
CA TRP A 60 1.29 -9.06 9.28
C TRP A 60 0.60 -7.70 9.42
N LEU A 61 1.06 -6.69 8.65
CA LEU A 61 0.34 -5.43 8.54
C LEU A 61 -0.93 -5.65 7.72
N LYS A 62 -2.09 -5.56 8.38
CA LYS A 62 -3.42 -5.75 7.76
C LYS A 62 -3.87 -4.54 6.95
N ASP A 63 -3.35 -3.35 7.25
CA ASP A 63 -3.66 -2.14 6.52
C ASP A 63 -3.14 -2.23 5.08
N ASN A 64 -3.93 -1.70 4.14
CA ASN A 64 -3.50 -1.53 2.76
C ASN A 64 -2.44 -0.43 2.70
N ALA A 65 -1.20 -0.78 2.31
CA ALA A 65 -0.09 0.17 2.25
C ALA A 65 -0.38 1.37 1.35
N CYS A 66 -1.17 1.19 0.28
CA CYS A 66 -1.53 2.24 -0.67
C CYS A 66 -2.57 3.23 -0.13
N ALA A 67 -3.28 2.86 0.93
CA ALA A 67 -4.36 3.65 1.53
C ALA A 67 -4.02 4.18 2.93
N VAL A 68 -2.77 4.01 3.40
CA VAL A 68 -2.33 4.56 4.70
C VAL A 68 -2.65 6.06 4.74
N PHE A 69 -3.30 6.45 5.83
CA PHE A 69 -3.77 7.81 6.13
C PHE A 69 -4.74 8.44 5.13
N ASN A 70 -5.40 7.66 4.26
CA ASN A 70 -6.29 8.20 3.24
C ASN A 70 -7.42 9.09 3.77
N MET A 71 -7.92 8.82 4.98
CA MET A 71 -9.00 9.56 5.65
C MET A 71 -8.53 10.47 6.79
N ASN A 72 -7.22 10.58 7.04
CA ASN A 72 -6.71 11.39 8.14
C ASN A 72 -6.85 12.89 7.82
N ARG A 73 -7.05 13.70 8.86
CA ARG A 73 -7.02 15.17 8.77
C ARG A 73 -5.66 15.68 9.20
N PRO A 74 -4.95 16.45 8.35
CA PRO A 74 -3.65 16.99 8.71
C PRO A 74 -3.78 18.16 9.71
N GLY A 75 -2.80 18.27 10.61
CA GLY A 75 -2.56 19.47 11.43
C GLY A 75 -1.43 20.35 10.88
N VAL A 76 -0.89 19.99 9.72
CA VAL A 76 0.17 20.69 8.98
C VAL A 76 -0.36 21.20 7.64
N ASP A 77 0.43 22.01 6.92
CA ASP A 77 0.08 22.46 5.57
C ASP A 77 -0.07 21.29 4.59
N GLY A 78 -0.77 21.53 3.47
CA GLY A 78 -1.13 20.49 2.51
C GLY A 78 0.07 19.82 1.84
N ASP A 79 1.13 20.57 1.54
CA ASP A 79 2.32 20.05 0.85
C ASP A 79 3.13 19.17 1.81
N GLN A 80 3.31 19.61 3.05
CA GLN A 80 3.97 18.83 4.10
C GLN A 80 3.15 17.58 4.42
N ALA A 81 1.83 17.69 4.52
CA ALA A 81 0.95 16.55 4.74
C ALA A 81 1.07 15.50 3.62
N ALA A 82 1.07 15.93 2.36
CA ALA A 82 1.22 15.03 1.22
C ALA A 82 2.55 14.27 1.25
N LYS A 83 3.66 14.94 1.61
CA LYS A 83 4.98 14.29 1.75
C LYS A 83 4.99 13.26 2.89
N ILE A 84 4.42 13.60 4.05
CA ILE A 84 4.31 12.67 5.20
C ILE A 84 3.47 11.44 4.84
N VAL A 85 2.32 11.64 4.17
CA VAL A 85 1.45 10.54 3.77
C VAL A 85 2.14 9.64 2.73
N TYR A 86 2.81 10.22 1.75
CA TYR A 86 3.59 9.45 0.78
C TYR A 86 4.68 8.62 1.46
N ASP A 87 5.46 9.23 2.35
CA ASP A 87 6.50 8.56 3.12
C ASP A 87 5.96 7.41 3.98
N ALA A 88 4.83 7.63 4.66
CA ALA A 88 4.17 6.60 5.47
C ALA A 88 3.71 5.40 4.62
N ARG A 89 3.16 5.65 3.42
CA ARG A 89 2.77 4.60 2.47
C ARG A 89 3.97 3.81 1.97
N MET A 90 5.08 4.49 1.68
CA MET A 90 6.32 3.83 1.28
C MET A 90 6.93 3.01 2.42
N LYS A 91 6.92 3.52 3.67
CA LYS A 91 7.33 2.76 4.86
C LYS A 91 6.46 1.50 5.05
N ALA A 92 5.13 1.63 4.94
CA ALA A 92 4.21 0.49 5.00
C ALA A 92 4.49 -0.55 3.90
N PHE A 93 4.67 -0.10 2.65
CA PHE A 93 4.98 -0.97 1.53
C PHE A 93 6.30 -1.71 1.73
N MET A 94 7.37 -0.98 2.06
CA MET A 94 8.70 -1.56 2.29
C MET A 94 8.69 -2.50 3.50
N GLY A 95 8.00 -2.14 4.59
CA GLY A 95 7.87 -3.01 5.75
C GLY A 95 7.14 -4.32 5.46
N LYS A 96 6.06 -4.29 4.66
CA LYS A 96 5.39 -5.53 4.19
C LYS A 96 6.32 -6.36 3.31
N ARG A 97 7.11 -5.73 2.43
CA ARG A 97 8.10 -6.39 1.59
C ARG A 97 9.18 -7.08 2.44
N ASP A 98 9.74 -6.37 3.42
CA ASP A 98 10.79 -6.90 4.28
C ASP A 98 10.31 -8.12 5.07
N ILE A 99 9.10 -8.04 5.66
CA ILE A 99 8.48 -9.18 6.33
C ILE A 99 8.28 -10.33 5.35
N ALA A 100 7.80 -10.08 4.13
CA ALA A 100 7.62 -11.13 3.15
C ALA A 100 8.93 -11.81 2.72
N LEU A 101 10.03 -11.05 2.63
CA LEU A 101 11.36 -11.59 2.38
C LEU A 101 11.86 -12.46 3.54
N LEU A 102 11.72 -11.99 4.78
CA LEU A 102 12.08 -12.75 5.98
C LEU A 102 11.31 -14.07 6.07
N VAL A 103 10.01 -14.06 5.78
CA VAL A 103 9.17 -15.27 5.77
C VAL A 103 9.63 -16.25 4.70
N ARG A 104 9.91 -15.77 3.48
CA ARG A 104 10.41 -16.64 2.41
C ARG A 104 11.75 -17.28 2.77
N GLN A 105 12.67 -16.50 3.32
CA GLN A 105 13.98 -16.98 3.76
C GLN A 105 13.86 -18.00 4.91
N GLY A 106 13.02 -17.71 5.91
CA GLY A 106 12.80 -18.63 7.03
C GLY A 106 12.13 -19.93 6.61
N ASN A 107 11.12 -19.87 5.74
CA ASN A 107 10.49 -21.09 5.22
C ASN A 107 11.48 -21.93 4.42
N ALA A 108 12.35 -21.30 3.62
CA ALA A 108 13.40 -21.99 2.88
C ALA A 108 14.44 -22.64 3.81
N GLN A 109 14.89 -21.92 4.86
CA GLN A 109 15.85 -22.48 5.83
C GLN A 109 15.25 -23.66 6.60
N ILE A 110 13.98 -23.58 7.03
CA ILE A 110 13.32 -24.69 7.74
C ILE A 110 13.15 -25.90 6.82
N SER A 111 12.79 -25.68 5.56
CA SER A 111 12.60 -26.75 4.57
C SER A 111 13.92 -27.38 4.11
N THR A 112 15.03 -26.64 4.17
CA THR A 112 16.36 -27.13 3.79
C THR A 112 17.41 -26.59 4.77
N PRO A 113 17.50 -27.17 5.98
CA PRO A 113 18.40 -26.69 7.02
C PRO A 113 19.86 -26.74 6.57
N SER A 114 20.54 -25.61 6.67
CA SER A 114 21.98 -25.51 6.42
C SER A 114 22.58 -24.35 7.21
N GLY A 115 23.80 -24.52 7.71
CA GLY A 115 24.55 -23.46 8.40
C GLY A 115 23.93 -22.99 9.72
N VAL A 116 24.07 -21.70 9.99
CA VAL A 116 23.61 -21.04 11.23
C VAL A 116 22.10 -20.83 11.20
N GLU A 117 21.40 -21.33 12.22
CA GLU A 117 19.97 -21.14 12.40
C GLU A 117 19.66 -19.67 12.74
N THR A 118 18.78 -19.05 11.97
CA THR A 118 18.35 -17.65 12.18
C THR A 118 16.98 -17.62 12.84
N ASP A 119 16.81 -16.82 13.90
CA ASP A 119 15.50 -16.57 14.50
C ASP A 119 14.65 -15.64 13.62
N PHE A 120 14.04 -16.21 12.58
CA PHE A 120 13.16 -15.47 11.67
C PHE A 120 11.89 -14.97 12.35
N LYS A 121 11.36 -15.67 13.37
CA LYS A 121 10.17 -15.22 14.10
C LYS A 121 10.47 -13.93 14.87
N GLY A 122 11.61 -13.89 15.58
CA GLY A 122 12.10 -12.70 16.26
C GLY A 122 12.36 -11.55 15.29
N ALA A 123 13.05 -11.82 14.17
CA ALA A 123 13.32 -10.80 13.15
C ALA A 123 12.04 -10.20 12.53
N ILE A 124 11.03 -11.03 12.24
CA ILE A 124 9.73 -10.59 11.74
C ILE A 124 9.00 -9.73 12.78
N ALA A 125 8.95 -10.17 14.05
CA ALA A 125 8.33 -9.43 15.13
C ALA A 125 8.99 -8.05 15.34
N GLN A 126 10.33 -8.02 15.32
CA GLN A 126 11.11 -6.79 15.43
C GLN A 126 10.83 -5.85 14.26
N ARG A 127 10.81 -6.34 13.01
CA ARG A 127 10.51 -5.51 11.85
C ARG A 127 9.10 -4.93 11.93
N ARG A 128 8.11 -5.73 12.36
CA ARG A 128 6.72 -5.27 12.55
C ARG A 128 6.60 -4.22 13.64
N ALA A 129 7.33 -4.37 14.75
CA ALA A 129 7.37 -3.40 15.83
C ALA A 129 7.98 -2.07 15.36
N SER A 130 9.12 -2.11 14.65
CA SER A 130 9.72 -0.92 14.01
C SER A 130 8.74 -0.25 13.06
N LEU A 131 8.09 -1.02 12.19
CA LEU A 131 7.11 -0.48 11.25
C LEU A 131 5.92 0.17 11.96
N LYS A 132 5.46 -0.41 13.09
CA LYS A 132 4.39 0.20 13.89
C LYS A 132 4.82 1.58 14.39
N GLN A 133 6.04 1.68 14.93
CA GLN A 133 6.57 2.94 15.42
C GLN A 133 6.74 3.95 14.29
N GLU A 134 7.32 3.56 13.15
CA GLU A 134 7.48 4.40 11.96
C GLU A 134 6.15 5.02 11.49
N LEU A 135 5.06 4.24 11.51
CA LEU A 135 3.73 4.70 11.14
C LEU A 135 3.10 5.57 12.25
N THR A 136 3.30 5.24 13.53
CA THR A 136 2.88 6.09 14.64
C THR A 136 3.53 7.47 14.56
N ASP A 137 4.84 7.53 14.33
CA ASP A 137 5.59 8.78 14.22
C ASP A 137 5.13 9.60 13.01
N SER A 138 4.87 8.93 11.87
CA SER A 138 4.32 9.59 10.69
C SER A 138 2.91 10.14 10.95
N GLY A 139 2.08 9.42 11.73
CA GLY A 139 0.76 9.89 12.14
C GLY A 139 0.84 11.11 13.07
N LEU A 140 1.77 11.12 14.02
CA LEU A 140 2.02 12.27 14.91
C LEU A 140 2.54 13.48 14.13
N ALA A 141 3.47 13.26 13.19
CA ALA A 141 3.96 14.31 12.29
C ALA A 141 2.84 14.89 11.43
N LEU A 142 1.95 14.05 10.89
CA LEU A 142 0.78 14.49 10.11
C LEU A 142 -0.16 15.39 10.95
N GLN A 143 -0.23 15.18 12.26
CA GLN A 143 -1.01 15.99 13.20
C GLN A 143 -0.28 17.26 13.66
N GLY A 144 0.90 17.58 13.12
CA GLY A 144 1.71 18.73 13.52
C GLY A 144 2.48 18.52 14.82
N LYS A 145 2.64 17.27 15.27
CA LYS A 145 3.33 16.87 16.50
C LYS A 145 4.48 15.92 16.20
N ALA A 146 5.30 16.26 15.21
CA ALA A 146 6.41 15.40 14.78
C ALA A 146 7.33 15.08 15.97
N PRO A 147 7.58 13.79 16.27
CA PRO A 147 8.54 13.41 17.30
C PRO A 147 9.94 13.94 16.99
N GLU A 148 10.77 14.08 18.03
CA GLU A 148 12.17 14.45 17.85
C GLU A 148 12.88 13.46 16.92
N GLY A 149 13.65 13.98 15.95
CA GLY A 149 14.34 13.16 14.95
C GLY A 149 13.44 12.59 13.86
N PHE A 150 12.14 12.91 13.82
CA PHE A 150 11.28 12.53 12.70
C PHE A 150 11.83 13.09 11.39
N ARG A 151 11.95 12.20 10.39
CA ARG A 151 12.38 12.54 9.05
C ARG A 151 11.59 11.78 8.01
N ILE A 152 11.40 12.45 6.88
CA ILE A 152 10.86 11.86 5.66
C ILE A 152 11.99 11.10 4.97
N SER A 153 11.79 9.81 4.74
CA SER A 153 12.76 8.91 4.12
C SER A 153 12.52 8.72 2.63
N TYR A 154 11.27 8.89 2.19
CA TYR A 154 10.83 8.74 0.81
C TYR A 154 10.12 10.00 0.33
N LEU A 155 10.60 10.61 -0.74
CA LEU A 155 9.98 11.74 -1.41
C LEU A 155 9.49 11.32 -2.79
N LYS A 156 8.30 11.78 -3.16
CA LYS A 156 7.70 11.46 -4.46
C LYS A 156 8.52 12.10 -5.57
N GLY A 157 8.93 11.30 -6.57
CA GLY A 157 9.73 11.78 -7.69
C GLY A 157 11.24 11.83 -7.42
N GLU A 158 11.67 11.63 -6.18
CA GLU A 158 13.08 11.42 -5.83
C GLU A 158 13.33 9.91 -5.75
N GLY A 159 13.57 9.30 -6.91
CA GLY A 159 14.05 7.93 -6.95
C GLY A 159 15.40 7.84 -6.24
N ARG A 160 15.51 6.92 -5.29
CA ARG A 160 16.80 6.33 -4.92
C ARG A 160 16.99 5.04 -5.70
#